data_AF-A0A7J9VML7-F1
#
_entry.id   AF-A0A7J9VML7-F1
#
_cell.length_a   1.000
_cell.length_b   1.000
_cell.length_c   1.000
_cell.angle_alpha   90.00
_cell.angle_beta   90.00
_cell.angle_gamma   90.00
#
_symmetry.space_group_name_H-M   'P 1'
#
loop_
_entity.id
_entity.type
_entity.pdbx_description
1 polymer ?
#
loop_
_entity_poly.entity_id
_entity_poly.type
_entity_poly.pdbx_seq_one_letter_code
_entity_poly.pdbx_strand_id
1 'polypeptide(L)'
;MLPPGRRIEEEPLHLAVGPDVTPPRIRGCRAYQTELPLDDLVEAHGVVRTGDLRTAFDLGRYGPRPQAVAAVDAFLHTERADLAELWRRARLLSGVRNCRLLRANLAVVDAGVDSPAESVQRVLFIDAGLVRPKTQIGVFDRTGALIGYLDMGWPGYQVGSEFDGEEYHGLREQIEHDEYRRRRMRTEADWIVDSASRLDLWGRPAALVARTAGLLVGRGWRPPPQVMDQIVRAAEHESRTGRRWVWMPLDRLLAA
;
A
#
# COMPACT_ATOMS: atom_id res chain seq x y z
N MET A 1 4.37 -9.34 2.91
CA MET A 1 3.07 -10.03 3.00
C MET A 1 2.56 -10.30 1.59
N LEU A 2 2.17 -11.53 1.32
CA LEU A 2 1.75 -11.98 0.00
C LEU A 2 0.24 -12.21 -0.05
N PRO A 3 -0.36 -12.26 -1.25
CA PRO A 3 -1.74 -12.70 -1.37
C PRO A 3 -2.04 -14.03 -0.69
N PRO A 4 -3.30 -14.27 -0.27
CA PRO A 4 -3.76 -15.58 0.18
C PRO A 4 -3.20 -16.73 -0.65
N GLY A 5 -2.54 -17.69 0.01
CA GLY A 5 -1.99 -18.88 -0.62
C GLY A 5 -0.63 -18.71 -1.29
N ARG A 6 -0.02 -17.52 -1.27
CA ARG A 6 1.34 -17.28 -1.76
C ARG A 6 2.34 -17.36 -0.61
N ARG A 7 3.44 -18.06 -0.83
CA ARG A 7 4.56 -18.16 0.12
C ARG A 7 5.78 -17.38 -0.35
N ILE A 8 6.63 -16.91 0.57
CA ILE A 8 7.83 -16.11 0.23
C ILE A 8 8.74 -16.89 -0.73
N GLU A 9 8.82 -18.20 -0.54
CA GLU A 9 9.57 -19.14 -1.36
C GLU A 9 9.01 -19.26 -2.79
N GLU A 10 7.78 -18.80 -3.03
CA GLU A 10 7.13 -18.76 -4.34
C GLU A 10 7.23 -17.39 -5.01
N GLU A 11 7.73 -16.36 -4.32
CA GLU A 11 8.01 -15.08 -4.95
C GLU A 11 9.28 -15.20 -5.80
N PRO A 12 9.24 -14.66 -7.04
CA PRO A 12 10.39 -14.75 -7.90
C PRO A 12 11.55 -13.93 -7.32
N LEU A 13 12.77 -14.47 -7.37
CA LEU A 13 13.96 -13.69 -7.13
C LEU A 13 14.15 -12.66 -8.25
N HIS A 14 14.24 -11.38 -7.89
CA HIS A 14 14.49 -10.32 -8.86
C HIS A 14 15.98 -10.28 -9.21
N LEU A 15 16.31 -10.44 -10.49
CA LEU A 15 17.68 -10.35 -11.01
C LEU A 15 17.83 -9.10 -11.86
N ALA A 16 18.80 -8.27 -11.56
CA ALA A 16 19.23 -7.20 -12.45
C ALA A 16 20.46 -7.65 -13.22
N VAL A 17 20.46 -7.47 -14.53
CA VAL A 17 21.62 -7.72 -15.39
C VAL A 17 21.99 -6.45 -16.15
N GLY A 18 23.27 -6.30 -16.49
CA GLY A 18 23.77 -5.17 -17.27
C GLY A 18 23.11 -5.06 -18.66
N PRO A 19 23.20 -3.90 -19.31
CA PRO A 19 22.53 -3.62 -20.58
C PRO A 19 22.94 -4.59 -21.71
N ASP A 20 24.20 -5.03 -21.71
CA ASP A 20 24.77 -5.93 -22.73
C ASP A 20 24.56 -7.43 -22.42
N VAL A 21 23.89 -7.74 -21.31
CA VAL A 21 23.65 -9.12 -20.88
C VAL A 21 22.21 -9.50 -21.20
N THR A 22 22.02 -10.54 -22.02
CA THR A 22 20.69 -11.11 -22.26
C THR A 22 20.10 -11.65 -20.94
N PRO A 23 18.91 -11.22 -20.49
CA PRO A 23 18.32 -11.68 -19.25
C PRO A 23 18.16 -13.20 -19.21
N PRO A 24 18.70 -13.87 -18.18
CA PRO A 24 18.60 -15.32 -18.09
C PRO A 24 17.15 -15.73 -17.81
N ARG A 25 16.75 -16.87 -18.36
CA ARG A 25 15.44 -17.50 -18.10
C ARG A 25 15.59 -18.60 -17.06
N ILE A 26 15.66 -18.20 -15.79
CA ILE A 26 15.78 -19.12 -14.65
C ILE A 26 14.41 -19.27 -13.99
N ARG A 27 14.00 -20.51 -13.71
CA ARG A 27 12.74 -20.80 -13.00
C ARG A 27 12.77 -20.12 -11.63
N GLY A 28 11.68 -19.44 -11.27
CA GLY A 28 11.59 -18.72 -10.00
C GLY A 28 12.41 -17.42 -9.97
N CYS A 29 12.93 -16.95 -11.10
CA CYS A 29 13.59 -15.66 -11.20
C CYS A 29 12.86 -14.73 -12.16
N ARG A 30 12.96 -13.43 -11.92
CA ARG A 30 12.49 -12.37 -12.81
C ARG A 30 13.67 -11.46 -13.13
N ALA A 31 14.18 -11.59 -14.34
CA ALA A 31 15.36 -10.85 -14.77
C ALA A 31 15.00 -9.57 -15.54
N TYR A 32 15.73 -8.49 -15.30
CA TYR A 32 15.57 -7.19 -15.94
C TYR A 32 16.92 -6.65 -16.39
N GLN A 33 16.99 -6.09 -17.61
CA GLN A 33 18.15 -5.33 -18.05
C GLN A 33 18.07 -3.91 -17.52
N THR A 34 19.17 -3.43 -16.95
CA THR A 34 19.31 -2.07 -16.44
C THR A 34 20.78 -1.73 -16.27
N GLU A 35 21.12 -0.43 -16.27
CA GLU A 35 22.45 0.04 -15.87
C GLU A 35 22.76 -0.42 -14.43
N LEU A 36 23.95 -0.97 -14.20
CA LEU A 36 24.41 -1.43 -12.88
C LEU A 36 25.78 -0.84 -12.57
N PRO A 37 25.84 0.44 -12.18
CA PRO A 37 27.08 1.04 -11.69
C PRO A 37 27.63 0.26 -10.50
N LEU A 38 28.96 0.16 -10.38
CA LEU A 38 29.59 -0.56 -9.26
C LEU A 38 29.18 0.00 -7.89
N ASP A 39 28.96 1.32 -7.79
CA ASP A 39 28.52 1.99 -6.57
C ASP A 39 27.10 1.59 -6.12
N ASP A 40 26.30 0.98 -7.00
CA ASP A 40 24.98 0.45 -6.70
C ASP A 40 25.03 -1.02 -6.26
N LEU A 41 26.20 -1.65 -6.28
CA LEU A 41 26.42 -3.05 -5.95
C LEU A 41 27.13 -3.19 -4.60
N VAL A 42 26.70 -4.19 -3.83
CA VAL A 42 27.30 -4.56 -2.55
C VAL A 42 27.43 -6.07 -2.47
N GLU A 43 28.49 -6.55 -1.83
CA GLU A 43 28.66 -7.97 -1.54
C GLU A 43 28.04 -8.30 -0.16
N ALA A 44 27.23 -9.34 -0.11
CA ALA A 44 26.69 -9.87 1.15
C ALA A 44 26.62 -11.39 1.06
N HIS A 45 27.16 -12.08 2.08
CA HIS A 45 27.18 -13.55 2.15
C HIS A 45 27.77 -14.22 0.88
N GLY A 46 28.80 -13.62 0.28
CA GLY A 46 29.46 -14.13 -0.93
C GLY A 46 28.65 -13.96 -2.22
N VAL A 47 27.58 -13.16 -2.18
CA VAL A 47 26.72 -12.87 -3.34
C VAL A 47 26.70 -11.36 -3.58
N VAL A 48 26.91 -10.95 -4.84
CA VAL A 48 26.75 -9.56 -5.27
C VAL A 48 25.25 -9.26 -5.40
N ARG A 49 24.78 -8.22 -4.71
CA ARG A 49 23.41 -7.72 -4.79
C ARG A 49 23.39 -6.21 -4.98
N THR A 50 22.26 -5.65 -5.36
CA THR A 50 22.07 -4.20 -5.32
C THR A 50 22.05 -3.68 -3.88
N GLY A 51 22.60 -2.49 -3.64
CA GLY A 51 22.45 -1.77 -2.38
C GLY A 51 20.98 -1.45 -2.07
N ASP A 52 20.66 -1.07 -0.83
CA ASP A 52 19.28 -0.92 -0.36
C ASP A 52 18.49 0.14 -1.14
N LEU A 53 19.07 1.32 -1.32
CA LEU A 53 18.49 2.40 -2.12
C LEU A 53 18.22 1.96 -3.56
N ARG A 54 19.16 1.21 -4.18
CA ARG A 54 18.99 0.70 -5.54
C ARG A 54 17.92 -0.38 -5.61
N THR A 55 17.87 -1.25 -4.61
CA THR A 55 16.86 -2.31 -4.50
C THR A 55 15.47 -1.72 -4.38
N ALA A 56 15.28 -0.74 -3.50
CA ALA A 56 14.01 -0.01 -3.36
C ALA A 56 13.59 0.66 -4.68
N PHE A 57 14.54 1.31 -5.36
CA PHE A 57 14.31 1.95 -6.66
C PHE A 57 13.81 0.95 -7.73
N ASP A 58 14.46 -0.22 -7.85
CA ASP A 58 14.10 -1.22 -8.85
C ASP A 58 12.80 -1.96 -8.51
N LEU A 59 12.55 -2.29 -7.24
CA LEU A 59 11.26 -2.85 -6.80
C LEU A 59 10.11 -1.88 -7.09
N GLY A 60 10.33 -0.58 -6.87
CA GLY A 60 9.40 0.49 -7.21
C GLY A 60 9.09 0.61 -8.70
N ARG A 61 9.97 0.12 -9.59
CA ARG A 61 9.85 0.20 -11.06
C ARG A 61 9.20 -1.02 -11.70
N TYR A 62 9.41 -2.21 -11.14
CA TYR A 62 9.07 -3.46 -11.83
C TYR A 62 7.99 -4.29 -11.14
N GLY A 63 7.67 -4.00 -9.87
CA GLY A 63 6.58 -4.64 -9.14
C GLY A 63 5.21 -4.17 -9.62
N PRO A 64 4.15 -4.99 -9.43
CA PRO A 64 2.79 -4.47 -9.49
C PRO A 64 2.61 -3.36 -8.43
N ARG A 65 1.84 -2.33 -8.75
CA ARG A 65 1.81 -1.06 -8.02
C ARG A 65 1.65 -1.19 -6.49
N PRO A 66 0.68 -1.96 -5.94
CA PRO A 66 0.54 -2.10 -4.49
C PRO A 66 1.78 -2.72 -3.83
N GLN A 67 2.36 -3.75 -4.44
CA GLN A 67 3.59 -4.40 -3.93
C GLN A 67 4.82 -3.52 -4.10
N ALA A 68 4.89 -2.76 -5.19
CA ALA A 68 5.98 -1.82 -5.44
C ALA A 68 6.01 -0.70 -4.39
N VAL A 69 4.85 -0.14 -4.04
CA VAL A 69 4.72 0.86 -2.98
C VAL A 69 5.05 0.24 -1.62
N ALA A 70 4.46 -0.91 -1.27
CA ALA A 70 4.74 -1.59 -0.01
C ALA A 70 6.22 -1.97 0.18
N ALA A 71 6.91 -2.36 -0.90
CA ALA A 71 8.34 -2.64 -0.85
C ALA A 71 9.14 -1.36 -0.54
N VAL A 72 8.83 -0.25 -1.22
CA VAL A 72 9.51 1.04 -0.97
C VAL A 72 9.21 1.53 0.46
N ASP A 73 7.96 1.46 0.90
CA ASP A 73 7.56 1.82 2.27
C ASP A 73 8.37 1.05 3.32
N ALA A 74 8.58 -0.26 3.14
CA ALA A 74 9.41 -1.06 4.05
C ALA A 74 10.88 -0.60 4.12
N PHE A 75 11.48 -0.19 2.99
CA PHE A 75 12.83 0.37 2.99
C PHE A 75 12.88 1.74 3.67
N LEU A 76 11.85 2.58 3.50
CA LEU A 76 11.76 3.89 4.14
C LEU A 76 11.52 3.77 5.65
N HIS A 77 10.60 2.89 6.06
CA HIS A 77 10.26 2.62 7.45
C HIS A 77 11.48 2.14 8.26
N THR A 78 12.34 1.33 7.64
CA THR A 78 13.58 0.83 8.26
C THR A 78 14.78 1.76 8.07
N GLU A 79 14.58 2.96 7.53
CA GLU A 79 15.63 3.95 7.23
C GLU A 79 16.75 3.43 6.32
N ARG A 80 16.50 2.35 5.57
CA ARG A 80 17.44 1.73 4.63
C ARG A 80 17.47 2.42 3.27
N ALA A 81 16.51 3.30 3.02
CA ALA A 81 16.50 4.20 1.87
C ALA A 81 15.95 5.57 2.28
N ASP A 82 16.40 6.62 1.59
CA ASP A 82 15.88 7.96 1.76
C ASP A 82 14.93 8.34 0.61
N LEU A 83 13.79 8.95 0.95
CA LEU A 83 12.77 9.32 -0.03
C LEU A 83 13.23 10.44 -0.96
N ALA A 84 13.98 11.42 -0.45
CA ALA A 84 14.46 12.53 -1.28
C ALA A 84 15.49 12.03 -2.31
N GLU A 85 16.34 11.10 -1.92
CA GLU A 85 17.31 10.44 -2.77
C GLU A 85 16.66 9.54 -3.83
N LEU A 86 15.62 8.77 -3.47
CA LEU A 86 14.80 8.03 -4.44
C LEU A 86 14.18 8.96 -5.49
N TRP A 87 13.64 10.10 -5.06
CA TRP A 87 13.11 11.13 -5.98
C TRP A 87 14.19 11.74 -6.86
N ARG A 88 15.37 12.04 -6.30
CA ARG A 88 16.51 12.57 -7.04
C ARG A 88 16.90 11.61 -8.17
N ARG A 89 17.09 10.32 -7.86
CA ARG A 89 17.39 9.28 -8.86
C ARG A 89 16.28 9.13 -9.89
N ALA A 90 15.00 9.15 -9.47
CA ALA A 90 13.86 9.02 -10.37
C ALA A 90 13.68 10.20 -11.35
N ARG A 91 14.25 11.37 -11.02
CA ARG A 91 14.32 12.55 -11.90
C ARG A 91 15.51 12.47 -12.86
N LEU A 92 16.69 12.10 -12.36
CA LEU A 92 17.93 12.02 -13.15
C LEU A 92 17.88 10.92 -14.22
N LEU A 93 17.15 9.83 -13.96
CA LEU A 93 17.01 8.71 -14.88
C LEU A 93 15.78 8.86 -15.81
N SER A 94 15.48 10.09 -16.26
CA SER A 94 14.43 10.31 -17.26
C SER A 94 14.75 9.57 -18.56
N GLY A 95 13.85 8.67 -19.00
CA GLY A 95 14.06 7.81 -20.17
C GLY A 95 14.38 6.35 -19.82
N VAL A 96 14.76 6.07 -18.58
CA VAL A 96 14.94 4.71 -18.09
C VAL A 96 13.58 4.03 -17.89
N ARG A 97 13.48 2.76 -18.34
CA ARG A 97 12.23 1.97 -18.36
C ARG A 97 11.51 2.05 -17.01
N ASN A 98 10.20 2.29 -17.05
CA ASN A 98 9.31 2.36 -15.89
C ASN A 98 9.58 3.49 -14.86
N CYS A 99 10.47 4.45 -15.10
CA CYS A 99 10.65 5.56 -14.15
C CYS A 99 9.40 6.43 -13.99
N ARG A 100 8.52 6.49 -15.00
CA ARG A 100 7.20 7.11 -14.86
C ARG A 100 6.33 6.40 -13.80
N LEU A 101 6.36 5.07 -13.78
CA LEU A 101 5.64 4.27 -12.78
C LEU A 101 6.25 4.47 -11.40
N LEU A 102 7.58 4.47 -11.30
CA LEU A 102 8.27 4.76 -10.04
C LEU A 102 7.85 6.11 -9.47
N ARG A 103 7.87 7.19 -10.26
CA ARG A 103 7.43 8.51 -9.77
C ARG A 103 5.97 8.51 -9.30
N ALA A 104 5.09 7.80 -10.00
CA ALA A 104 3.69 7.65 -9.57
C ALA A 104 3.56 6.82 -8.27
N ASN A 105 4.47 5.89 -8.02
CA ASN A 105 4.52 5.12 -6.77
C ASN A 105 5.12 5.97 -5.63
N LEU A 106 6.24 6.67 -5.86
CA LEU A 106 6.86 7.57 -4.89
C LEU A 106 5.96 8.76 -4.50
N ALA A 107 4.94 9.09 -5.29
CA ALA A 107 3.95 10.10 -4.92
C ALA A 107 3.02 9.64 -3.79
N VAL A 108 2.91 8.32 -3.59
CA VAL A 108 1.99 7.72 -2.62
C VAL A 108 2.67 6.95 -1.51
N VAL A 109 4.00 6.73 -1.53
CA VAL A 109 4.73 6.08 -0.41
C VAL A 109 4.59 6.86 0.89
N ASP A 110 4.72 6.13 2.00
CA ASP A 110 4.62 6.61 3.37
C ASP A 110 5.44 5.70 4.30
N ALA A 111 6.42 6.28 4.99
CA ALA A 111 7.32 5.57 5.90
C ALA A 111 6.65 5.19 7.24
N GLY A 112 5.49 5.77 7.57
CA GLY A 112 4.77 5.50 8.81
C GLY A 112 4.02 4.17 8.83
N VAL A 113 4.05 3.40 7.74
CA VAL A 113 3.30 2.15 7.65
C VAL A 113 4.06 1.01 8.32
N ASP A 114 3.40 0.25 9.21
CA ASP A 114 4.03 -0.82 9.98
C ASP A 114 3.97 -2.17 9.27
N SER A 115 3.05 -2.34 8.32
CA SER A 115 2.92 -3.58 7.55
C SER A 115 2.75 -3.38 6.04
N PRO A 116 3.21 -4.34 5.21
CA PRO A 116 2.91 -4.32 3.78
C PRO A 116 1.41 -4.35 3.46
N ALA A 117 0.57 -4.87 4.36
CA ALA A 117 -0.88 -4.94 4.19
C ALA A 117 -1.50 -3.54 4.17
N GLU A 118 -1.14 -2.73 5.17
CA GLU A 118 -1.55 -1.33 5.28
C GLU A 118 -1.09 -0.53 4.05
N SER A 119 0.11 -0.78 3.55
CA SER A 119 0.61 -0.13 2.33
C SER A 119 -0.28 -0.47 1.12
N VAL A 120 -0.64 -1.74 0.97
CA VAL A 120 -1.54 -2.23 -0.09
C VAL A 120 -2.95 -1.65 0.06
N GLN A 121 -3.47 -1.59 1.28
CA GLN A 121 -4.78 -1.00 1.60
C GLN A 121 -4.82 0.48 1.24
N ARG A 122 -3.79 1.22 1.63
CA ARG A 122 -3.65 2.65 1.35
C ARG A 122 -3.61 2.92 -0.15
N VAL A 123 -2.84 2.13 -0.90
CA VAL A 123 -2.81 2.23 -2.37
C VAL A 123 -4.18 1.91 -2.97
N LEU A 124 -4.89 0.90 -2.47
CA LEU A 124 -6.23 0.57 -2.92
C LEU A 124 -7.20 1.76 -2.75
N PHE A 125 -7.22 2.40 -1.58
CA PHE A 125 -8.07 3.56 -1.33
C PHE A 125 -7.73 4.74 -2.26
N ILE A 126 -6.44 5.03 -2.43
CA ILE A 126 -5.98 6.13 -3.30
C ILE A 126 -6.34 5.86 -4.76
N ASP A 127 -6.05 4.65 -5.26
CA ASP A 127 -6.31 4.30 -6.66
C ASP A 127 -7.82 4.22 -6.96
N ALA A 128 -8.65 3.94 -5.96
CA ALA A 128 -10.11 3.99 -6.06
C ALA A 128 -10.70 5.41 -6.08
N GLY A 129 -9.89 6.44 -5.79
CA GLY A 129 -10.30 7.84 -5.80
C GLY A 129 -10.84 8.36 -4.46
N LEU A 130 -10.63 7.64 -3.35
CA LEU A 130 -10.88 8.23 -2.02
C LEU A 130 -9.87 9.36 -1.77
N VAL A 131 -10.24 10.28 -0.88
CA VAL A 131 -9.28 11.28 -0.35
C VAL A 131 -8.06 10.53 0.19
N ARG A 132 -6.86 11.08 0.03
CA ARG A 132 -5.65 10.41 0.55
C ARG A 132 -5.77 10.22 2.07
N PRO A 133 -5.70 8.98 2.59
CA PRO A 133 -5.71 8.76 4.03
C PRO A 133 -4.37 9.19 4.64
N LYS A 134 -4.40 9.58 5.92
CA LYS A 134 -3.21 9.71 6.76
C LYS A 134 -2.96 8.39 7.47
N THR A 135 -1.70 8.06 7.71
CA THR A 135 -1.27 6.87 8.46
C THR A 135 -0.99 7.23 9.92
N GLN A 136 -0.91 6.22 10.79
CA GLN A 136 -0.50 6.35 12.20
C GLN A 136 -1.23 7.47 12.96
N ILE A 137 -2.56 7.46 12.89
CA ILE A 137 -3.36 8.54 13.46
C ILE A 137 -3.55 8.28 14.95
N GLY A 138 -2.97 9.16 15.78
CA GLY A 138 -3.28 9.21 17.21
C GLY A 138 -4.71 9.68 17.46
N VAL A 139 -5.49 8.88 18.17
CA VAL A 139 -6.85 9.21 18.60
C VAL A 139 -6.83 9.54 20.09
N PHE A 140 -7.35 10.72 20.44
CA PHE A 140 -7.33 11.25 21.80
C PHE A 140 -8.76 11.42 22.31
N ASP A 141 -8.97 11.21 23.61
CA ASP A 141 -10.24 11.52 24.26
C ASP A 141 -10.41 13.02 24.52
N ARG A 142 -11.55 13.41 25.10
CA ARG A 142 -11.88 14.81 25.39
C ARG A 142 -10.94 15.47 26.41
N THR A 143 -10.18 14.69 27.17
CA THR A 143 -9.19 15.19 28.13
C THR A 143 -7.81 15.37 27.50
N GLY A 144 -7.64 14.93 26.24
CA GLY A 144 -6.36 14.92 25.54
C GLY A 144 -5.54 13.66 25.81
N ALA A 145 -6.09 12.65 26.50
CA ALA A 145 -5.39 11.39 26.71
C ALA A 145 -5.45 10.51 25.45
N LEU A 146 -4.32 9.92 25.08
CA LEU A 146 -4.22 9.02 23.92
C LEU A 146 -5.01 7.74 24.19
N ILE A 147 -5.97 7.44 23.32
CA ILE A 147 -6.73 6.18 23.31
C ILE A 147 -5.94 5.11 22.56
N GLY A 148 -5.30 5.48 21.45
CA GLY A 148 -4.47 4.60 20.65
C GLY A 148 -4.21 5.15 19.25
N TYR A 149 -3.49 4.39 18.44
CA TYR A 149 -3.23 4.70 17.04
C TYR A 149 -4.14 3.89 16.13
N LEU A 150 -4.50 4.48 14.99
CA LEU A 150 -5.13 3.84 13.85
C LEU A 150 -4.10 3.71 12.74
N ASP A 151 -4.06 2.56 12.06
CA ASP A 151 -3.14 2.31 10.94
C ASP A 151 -3.26 3.41 9.88
N MET A 152 -4.50 3.74 9.50
CA MET A 152 -4.78 4.87 8.64
C MET A 152 -6.21 5.40 8.78
N GLY A 153 -6.48 6.54 8.13
CA GLY A 153 -7.83 7.11 8.08
C GLY A 153 -7.88 8.55 7.61
N TRP A 154 -8.99 9.19 7.89
CA TRP A 154 -9.31 10.55 7.49
C TRP A 154 -9.74 11.38 8.70
N PRO A 155 -8.80 12.10 9.36
CA PRO A 155 -9.11 12.86 10.56
C PRO A 155 -10.23 13.90 10.39
N GLY A 156 -10.33 14.52 9.21
CA GLY A 156 -11.39 15.49 8.90
C GLY A 156 -12.80 14.90 8.85
N TYR A 157 -12.93 13.56 8.77
CA TYR A 157 -14.20 12.84 8.79
C TYR A 157 -14.32 11.91 10.02
N GLN A 158 -13.28 11.83 10.86
CA GLN A 158 -13.15 10.89 11.98
C GLN A 158 -13.49 9.44 11.57
N VAL A 159 -13.03 9.04 10.38
CA VAL A 159 -13.14 7.67 9.87
C VAL A 159 -11.75 7.05 9.85
N GLY A 160 -11.57 5.92 10.52
CA GLY A 160 -10.36 5.11 10.52
C GLY A 160 -10.55 3.82 9.74
N SER A 161 -9.45 3.25 9.26
CA SER A 161 -9.42 1.86 8.81
C SER A 161 -8.20 1.17 9.39
N GLU A 162 -8.43 -0.03 9.94
CA GLU A 162 -7.40 -0.90 10.49
C GLU A 162 -7.30 -2.15 9.64
N PHE A 163 -6.11 -2.72 9.52
CA PHE A 163 -5.93 -4.02 8.91
C PHE A 163 -5.82 -5.10 10.00
N ASP A 164 -6.80 -6.02 10.00
CA ASP A 164 -6.78 -7.19 10.87
C ASP A 164 -6.08 -8.35 10.14
N GLY A 165 -4.79 -8.52 10.42
CA GLY A 165 -4.02 -9.66 9.93
C GLY A 165 -4.49 -10.93 10.63
N GLU A 166 -5.11 -11.86 9.90
CA GLU A 166 -5.59 -13.17 10.40
C GLU A 166 -4.54 -14.00 11.17
N GLU A 167 -3.26 -13.62 11.18
CA GLU A 167 -2.21 -14.21 12.03
C GLU A 167 -2.27 -13.78 13.51
N TYR A 168 -3.13 -12.82 13.87
CA TYR A 168 -3.51 -12.61 15.26
C TYR A 168 -4.57 -13.65 15.68
N HIS A 169 -4.14 -14.90 15.83
CA HIS A 169 -4.72 -15.77 16.86
C HIS A 169 -4.30 -15.22 18.23
N GLY A 170 -4.74 -14.00 18.52
CA GLY A 170 -4.48 -13.34 19.78
C GLY A 170 -5.11 -14.13 20.90
N LEU A 171 -4.39 -14.23 22.02
CA LEU A 171 -5.01 -14.61 23.29
C LEU A 171 -6.27 -13.75 23.46
N ARG A 172 -7.35 -14.33 23.97
CA ARG A 172 -8.65 -13.67 24.17
C ARG A 172 -8.55 -12.22 24.71
N GLU A 173 -7.56 -11.98 25.57
CA GLU A 173 -7.21 -10.67 26.13
C GLU A 173 -6.87 -9.60 25.09
N GLN A 174 -6.16 -9.94 24.00
CA GLN A 174 -5.83 -8.99 22.92
C GLN A 174 -7.08 -8.56 22.14
N ILE A 175 -7.97 -9.50 21.83
CA ILE A 175 -9.24 -9.22 21.17
C ILE A 175 -10.09 -8.30 22.05
N GLU A 176 -10.22 -8.63 23.34
CA GLU A 176 -10.97 -7.81 24.30
C GLU A 176 -10.36 -6.41 24.46
N HIS A 177 -9.04 -6.29 24.45
CA HIS A 177 -8.33 -5.01 24.49
C HIS A 177 -8.58 -4.16 23.23
N ASP A 178 -8.51 -4.76 22.04
CA ASP A 178 -8.75 -4.04 20.78
C ASP A 178 -10.21 -3.62 20.61
N GLU A 179 -11.16 -4.47 21.00
CA GLU A 179 -12.57 -4.10 21.06
C GLU A 179 -12.82 -2.96 22.06
N TYR A 180 -12.18 -3.01 23.23
CA TYR A 180 -12.23 -1.93 24.22
C TYR A 180 -11.68 -0.61 23.65
N ARG A 181 -10.52 -0.66 22.99
CA ARG A 181 -9.88 0.50 22.34
C ARG A 181 -10.78 1.09 21.25
N ARG A 182 -11.30 0.28 20.34
CA ARG A 182 -12.22 0.75 19.29
C ARG A 182 -13.52 1.31 19.86
N ARG A 183 -14.07 0.70 20.91
CA ARG A 183 -15.24 1.23 21.62
C ARG A 183 -14.96 2.62 22.17
N ARG A 184 -13.82 2.81 22.84
CA ARG A 184 -13.37 4.11 23.38
C ARG A 184 -13.23 5.15 22.26
N MET A 185 -12.56 4.82 21.16
CA MET A 185 -12.41 5.71 20.00
C MET A 185 -13.77 6.20 19.49
N ARG A 186 -14.76 5.30 19.44
CA ARG A 186 -16.13 5.65 19.04
C ARG A 186 -16.86 6.51 20.07
N THR A 187 -16.89 6.10 21.33
CA THR A 187 -17.73 6.75 22.34
C THR A 187 -17.14 8.06 22.85
N GLU A 188 -15.82 8.25 22.76
CA GLU A 188 -15.15 9.37 23.43
C GLU A 188 -14.44 10.32 22.49
N ALA A 189 -14.12 9.87 21.27
CA ALA A 189 -13.47 10.66 20.23
C ALA A 189 -14.28 10.75 18.93
N ASP A 190 -15.47 10.12 18.88
CA ASP A 190 -16.40 10.09 17.74
C ASP A 190 -15.76 9.52 16.45
N TRP A 191 -14.85 8.56 16.59
CA TRP A 191 -14.27 7.84 15.46
C TRP A 191 -15.11 6.62 15.06
N ILE A 192 -15.32 6.45 13.75
CA ILE A 192 -15.78 5.17 13.19
C ILE A 192 -14.57 4.45 12.62
N VAL A 193 -14.32 3.22 13.07
CA VAL A 193 -13.17 2.42 12.64
C VAL A 193 -13.69 1.20 11.86
N ASP A 194 -13.25 1.08 10.61
CA ASP A 194 -13.53 -0.07 9.73
C ASP A 194 -12.36 -1.04 9.74
N SER A 195 -12.55 -2.23 10.29
CA SER A 195 -11.53 -3.29 10.30
C SER A 195 -11.58 -4.07 8.99
N ALA A 196 -10.51 -4.02 8.22
CA ALA A 196 -10.33 -4.75 6.98
C ALA A 196 -9.63 -6.08 7.23
N SER A 197 -10.27 -7.17 6.83
CA SER A 197 -9.66 -8.49 6.88
C SER A 197 -8.77 -8.75 5.67
N ARG A 198 -8.01 -9.85 5.73
CA ARG A 198 -7.30 -10.39 4.58
C ARG A 198 -8.24 -10.79 3.44
N LEU A 199 -9.46 -11.24 3.74
CA LEU A 199 -10.47 -11.55 2.71
C LEU A 199 -10.98 -10.27 2.04
N ASP A 200 -11.18 -9.19 2.80
CA ASP A 200 -11.57 -7.89 2.25
C ASP A 200 -10.55 -7.41 1.23
N LEU A 201 -9.28 -7.33 1.62
CA LEU A 201 -8.27 -6.64 0.81
C LEU A 201 -7.72 -7.50 -0.35
N TRP A 202 -7.84 -8.83 -0.30
CA TRP A 202 -7.36 -9.71 -1.38
C TRP A 202 -8.46 -10.45 -2.13
N GLY A 203 -9.61 -10.69 -1.49
CA GLY A 203 -10.75 -11.37 -2.08
C GLY A 203 -11.73 -10.39 -2.73
N ARG A 204 -12.19 -9.38 -1.97
CA ARG A 204 -13.22 -8.42 -2.43
C ARG A 204 -12.83 -6.96 -2.16
N PRO A 205 -11.69 -6.48 -2.69
CA PRO A 205 -11.17 -5.15 -2.38
C PRO A 205 -12.13 -4.02 -2.73
N ALA A 206 -12.93 -4.13 -3.79
CA ALA A 206 -13.90 -3.09 -4.13
C ALA A 206 -15.04 -2.97 -3.09
N ALA A 207 -15.39 -4.06 -2.41
CA ALA A 207 -16.39 -4.03 -1.33
C ALA A 207 -15.86 -3.29 -0.09
N LEU A 208 -14.58 -3.49 0.25
CA LEU A 208 -13.89 -2.70 1.29
C LEU A 208 -13.93 -1.21 0.95
N VAL A 209 -13.54 -0.85 -0.27
CA VAL A 209 -13.58 0.54 -0.74
C VAL A 209 -15.00 1.12 -0.65
N ALA A 210 -16.01 0.39 -1.12
CA ALA A 210 -17.40 0.85 -1.10
C ALA A 210 -17.92 1.08 0.33
N ARG A 211 -17.59 0.16 1.24
CA ARG A 211 -17.93 0.27 2.67
C ARG A 211 -17.28 1.51 3.29
N THR A 212 -15.98 1.69 3.11
CA THR A 212 -15.24 2.85 3.62
C THR A 212 -15.74 4.17 3.00
N ALA A 213 -16.02 4.19 1.69
CA ALA A 213 -16.59 5.35 1.01
C ALA A 213 -17.96 5.74 1.58
N GLY A 214 -18.82 4.76 1.90
CA GLY A 214 -20.11 4.99 2.55
C GLY A 214 -19.96 5.67 3.91
N LEU A 215 -18.98 5.23 4.73
CA LEU A 215 -18.68 5.86 6.02
C LEU A 215 -18.23 7.32 5.85
N LEU A 216 -17.34 7.57 4.88
CA LEU A 216 -16.87 8.92 4.57
C LEU A 216 -18.02 9.84 4.11
N VAL A 217 -18.88 9.37 3.21
CA VAL A 217 -20.05 10.13 2.74
C VAL A 217 -21.01 10.45 3.90
N GLY A 218 -21.26 9.47 4.77
CA GLY A 218 -22.06 9.65 5.99
C GLY A 218 -21.46 10.68 6.95
N ARG A 219 -20.12 10.85 6.92
CA ARG A 219 -19.37 11.84 7.70
C ARG A 219 -19.11 13.16 6.95
N GLY A 220 -19.79 13.39 5.83
CA GLY A 220 -19.77 14.69 5.15
C GLY A 220 -18.82 14.77 3.96
N TRP A 221 -18.12 13.69 3.59
CA TRP A 221 -17.39 13.66 2.33
C TRP A 221 -18.37 13.80 1.15
N ARG A 222 -18.02 14.64 0.19
CA ARG A 222 -18.79 14.88 -1.03
C ARG A 222 -17.91 14.58 -2.25
N PRO A 223 -17.78 13.29 -2.64
CA PRO A 223 -17.00 12.90 -3.81
C PRO A 223 -17.65 13.37 -5.12
N PRO A 224 -16.87 13.57 -6.19
CA PRO A 224 -17.41 13.67 -7.54
C PRO A 224 -18.27 12.44 -7.88
N PRO A 225 -19.41 12.59 -8.57
CA PRO A 225 -20.29 11.47 -8.94
C PRO A 225 -19.55 10.34 -9.66
N GLN A 226 -18.61 10.68 -10.56
CA GLN A 226 -17.81 9.71 -11.31
C GLN A 226 -17.00 8.78 -10.40
N VAL A 227 -16.49 9.29 -9.27
CA VAL A 227 -15.77 8.49 -8.27
C VAL A 227 -16.70 7.48 -7.63
N MET A 228 -17.89 7.91 -7.19
CA MET A 228 -18.87 7.01 -6.58
C MET A 228 -19.40 5.97 -7.55
N ASP A 229 -19.69 6.36 -8.80
CA ASP A 229 -20.14 5.44 -9.85
C ASP A 229 -19.09 4.36 -10.12
N GLN A 230 -17.80 4.73 -10.17
CA GLN A 230 -16.72 3.75 -10.31
C GLN A 230 -16.68 2.79 -9.13
N ILE A 231 -16.77 3.29 -7.89
CA ILE A 231 -16.72 2.46 -6.68
C ILE A 231 -17.87 1.45 -6.63
N VAL A 232 -19.09 1.90 -6.93
CA VAL A 232 -20.28 1.02 -6.96
C VAL A 232 -20.14 -0.04 -8.04
N ARG A 233 -19.78 0.35 -9.28
CA ARG A 233 -19.58 -0.60 -10.39
C ARG A 233 -18.47 -1.61 -10.09
N ALA A 234 -17.40 -1.18 -9.43
CA ALA A 234 -16.31 -2.07 -9.02
C ALA A 234 -16.81 -3.14 -8.04
N ALA A 235 -17.56 -2.74 -7.01
CA ALA A 235 -18.10 -3.66 -6.01
C ALA A 235 -19.10 -4.66 -6.64
N GLU A 236 -20.00 -4.18 -7.50
CA GLU A 236 -20.94 -5.03 -8.24
C GLU A 236 -20.24 -6.01 -9.17
N HIS A 237 -19.20 -5.54 -9.89
CA HIS A 237 -18.42 -6.36 -10.80
C HIS A 237 -17.70 -7.50 -10.07
N GLU A 238 -17.00 -7.18 -8.98
CA GLU A 238 -16.29 -8.18 -8.17
C GLU A 238 -17.26 -9.18 -7.56
N SER A 239 -18.41 -8.71 -7.04
CA SER A 239 -19.43 -9.60 -6.47
C SER A 239 -20.04 -10.54 -7.51
N ARG A 240 -20.26 -10.07 -8.74
CA ARG A 240 -20.88 -10.85 -9.81
C ARG A 240 -19.92 -11.82 -10.49
N THR A 241 -18.65 -11.45 -10.64
CA THR A 241 -17.70 -12.18 -11.49
C THR A 241 -16.57 -12.86 -10.72
N GLY A 242 -16.33 -12.46 -9.47
CA GLY A 242 -15.14 -12.84 -8.70
C GLY A 242 -13.82 -12.32 -9.27
N ARG A 243 -13.85 -11.50 -10.32
CA ARG A 243 -12.65 -10.93 -10.95
C ARG A 243 -12.40 -9.53 -10.41
N ARG A 244 -11.13 -9.21 -10.16
CA ARG A 244 -10.71 -7.90 -9.64
C ARG A 244 -11.03 -6.78 -10.62
N TRP A 245 -11.54 -5.68 -10.08
CA TRP A 245 -11.74 -4.45 -10.84
C TRP A 245 -10.39 -3.79 -11.19
N VAL A 246 -10.34 -3.10 -12.34
CA VAL A 246 -9.21 -2.27 -12.73
C VAL A 246 -9.64 -0.81 -12.59
N TRP A 247 -9.09 -0.14 -11.59
CA TRP A 247 -9.40 1.26 -11.30
C TRP A 247 -8.92 2.19 -12.41
N MET A 248 -9.81 3.05 -12.90
CA MET A 248 -9.46 4.13 -13.81
C MET A 248 -8.75 5.23 -13.01
N PRO A 249 -7.59 5.74 -13.49
CA PRO A 249 -6.90 6.85 -12.86
C PRO A 249 -7.80 8.06 -12.65
N LEU A 250 -7.69 8.70 -11.48
CA LEU A 250 -8.59 9.78 -11.07
C LEU A 250 -8.59 10.97 -12.05
N ASP A 251 -7.44 11.33 -12.60
CA ASP A 251 -7.31 12.38 -13.62
C ASP A 251 -8.14 12.08 -14.88
N ARG A 252 -8.17 10.81 -15.31
CA ARG A 252 -8.98 10.36 -16.45
C ARG A 252 -10.45 10.25 -16.09
N LEU A 253 -10.75 9.78 -14.88
CA LEU A 253 -12.11 9.62 -14.40
C LEU A 253 -12.84 10.97 -14.27
N LEU A 254 -12.14 12.02 -13.86
CA LEU A 254 -12.72 13.36 -13.73
C LEU A 254 -12.77 14.12 -15.07
N ALA A 255 -12.06 13.64 -16.10
CA ALA A 255 -12.08 14.22 -17.43
C ALA A 255 -13.15 13.61 -18.37
N ALA A 256 -13.82 12.54 -17.93
CA ALA A 256 -14.87 11.83 -18.65
C ALA A 256 -16.27 12.34 -18.27
#